data_AF-A0A0R2KWN8-F1
#
_entry.id   AF-A0A0R2KWN8-F1
#
_cell.length_a   1.000
_cell.length_b   1.000
_cell.length_c   1.000
_cell.angle_alpha   90.00
_cell.angle_beta   90.00
_cell.angle_gamma   90.00
#
_symmetry.space_group_name_H-M   'P 1'
#
loop_
_entity.id
_entity.type
_entity.pdbx_description
1 polymer ?
#
loop_
_entity_poly.entity_id
_entity_poly.type
_entity_poly.pdbx_seq_one_letter_code
_entity_poly.pdbx_strand_id
1 'polypeptide(L)'
;MYAQNTGSKKYRREAAKRFALLQTTSIQKDRVLNFYDVSSKKRSNEGSLSYYDLLTLRYFESTSKAGEKDYQKQVKLIENGYLGDIFPLYYSSYNWSTKQYSNSDLNISEALVTLLHLSEVHKIRSTSLDWLKMQIDDQHLYNRYSISGVVQDRNQSAANYALAAMIFANQNNQDYYKKAINLALKSQVKDKNSKIYGAIGDLKTNDAYSFNNLLTLIAPEY
;
A
#
# COMPACT_ATOMS: atom_id res chain seq x y z
N MET A 1 11.76 2.25 12.08
CA MET A 1 12.06 0.85 11.68
C MET A 1 12.52 0.00 12.86
N TYR A 2 12.20 -1.30 12.90
CA TYR A 2 12.50 -2.20 14.03
C TYR A 2 13.97 -2.21 14.48
N ALA A 3 14.93 -2.20 13.54
CA ALA A 3 16.36 -2.17 13.87
C ALA A 3 16.81 -0.86 14.55
N GLN A 4 16.10 0.24 14.32
CA GLN A 4 16.32 1.50 15.04
C GLN A 4 15.72 1.40 16.45
N ASN A 5 14.48 0.92 16.56
CA ASN A 5 13.76 0.78 17.83
C ASN A 5 14.48 -0.17 18.81
N THR A 6 15.11 -1.23 18.30
CA THR A 6 15.82 -2.23 19.11
C THR A 6 17.32 -2.00 19.22
N GLY A 7 17.89 -1.02 18.51
CA GLY A 7 19.34 -0.82 18.42
C GLY A 7 20.12 -2.00 17.79
N SER A 8 19.43 -2.99 17.22
CA SER A 8 20.05 -4.23 16.76
C SER A 8 20.94 -4.03 15.53
N LYS A 9 22.26 -4.16 15.73
CA LYS A 9 23.26 -4.11 14.64
C LYS A 9 23.06 -5.24 13.63
N LYS A 10 22.59 -6.42 14.07
CA LYS A 10 22.33 -7.58 13.20
C LYS A 10 21.21 -7.25 12.20
N TYR A 11 20.06 -6.77 12.69
CA TYR A 11 18.93 -6.45 11.81
C TYR A 11 19.24 -5.29 10.87
N ARG A 12 19.99 -4.28 11.34
CA ARG A 12 20.44 -3.17 10.49
C ARG A 12 21.32 -3.67 9.33
N ARG A 13 22.26 -4.56 9.62
CA ARG A 13 23.17 -5.14 8.61
C ARG A 13 22.40 -5.98 7.59
N GLU A 14 21.51 -6.85 8.05
CA GLU A 14 20.71 -7.69 7.16
C GLU A 14 19.80 -6.84 6.26
N ALA A 15 19.12 -5.83 6.80
CA ALA A 15 18.27 -4.95 6.00
C ALA A 15 19.07 -4.19 4.93
N ALA A 16 20.24 -3.63 5.28
CA ALA A 16 21.12 -2.98 4.33
C ALA A 16 21.63 -3.94 3.24
N LYS A 17 22.01 -5.18 3.61
CA LYS A 17 22.44 -6.20 2.65
C LYS A 17 21.32 -6.57 1.67
N ARG A 18 20.08 -6.70 2.15
CA ARG A 18 18.92 -6.99 1.31
C ARG A 18 18.59 -5.84 0.38
N PHE A 19 18.62 -4.60 0.88
CA PHE A 19 18.39 -3.42 0.05
C PHE A 19 19.45 -3.27 -1.05
N ALA A 20 20.73 -3.48 -0.73
CA ALA A 20 21.80 -3.48 -1.73
C ALA A 20 21.60 -4.55 -2.82
N LEU A 21 21.11 -5.74 -2.46
CA LEU A 21 20.75 -6.78 -3.44
C LEU A 21 19.60 -6.33 -4.34
N LEU A 22 18.57 -5.68 -3.78
CA LEU A 22 17.46 -5.12 -4.57
C LEU A 22 17.95 -4.08 -5.56
N GLN A 23 18.88 -3.20 -5.17
CA GLN A 23 19.48 -2.17 -6.05
C GLN A 23 20.24 -2.73 -7.27
N THR A 24 20.60 -4.01 -7.24
CA THR A 24 21.24 -4.69 -8.37
C THR A 24 20.25 -5.51 -9.22
N THR A 25 19.03 -5.70 -8.73
CA THR A 25 18.03 -6.60 -9.32
C THR A 25 16.73 -5.84 -9.66
N SER A 26 15.84 -5.68 -8.68
CA SER A 26 14.48 -5.13 -8.86
C SER A 26 14.38 -3.62 -8.62
N ILE A 27 15.38 -2.99 -8.01
CA ILE A 27 15.47 -1.53 -7.86
C ILE A 27 16.62 -1.05 -8.72
N GLN A 28 16.37 -0.14 -9.66
CA GLN A 28 17.41 0.39 -10.54
C GLN A 28 17.24 1.88 -10.71
N LYS A 29 18.03 2.64 -9.93
CA LYS A 29 17.90 4.09 -9.85
C LYS A 29 16.45 4.45 -9.47
N ASP A 30 15.75 5.13 -10.37
CA ASP A 30 14.37 5.57 -10.20
C ASP A 30 13.30 4.48 -10.41
N ARG A 31 13.72 3.24 -10.74
CA ARG A 31 12.80 2.16 -11.08
C ARG A 31 12.68 1.18 -9.93
N VAL A 32 11.46 0.92 -9.47
CA VAL A 32 11.11 -0.25 -8.67
C VAL A 32 10.28 -1.18 -9.55
N LEU A 33 10.75 -2.41 -9.73
CA LEU A 33 10.19 -3.41 -10.66
C LEU A 33 9.48 -4.53 -9.90
N ASN A 34 8.42 -5.07 -10.48
CA ASN A 34 7.55 -6.06 -9.82
C ASN A 34 8.29 -7.32 -9.38
N PHE A 35 9.25 -7.78 -10.18
CA PHE A 35 10.03 -8.96 -9.85
C PHE A 35 11.38 -8.99 -10.53
N TYR A 36 12.26 -9.78 -9.94
CA TYR A 36 13.47 -10.33 -10.55
C TYR A 36 13.46 -11.84 -10.33
N ASP A 37 13.43 -12.59 -11.43
CA ASP A 37 13.51 -14.04 -11.43
C ASP A 37 14.98 -14.45 -11.33
N VAL A 38 15.34 -15.09 -10.21
CA VAL A 38 16.73 -15.45 -9.90
C VAL A 38 17.27 -16.59 -10.76
N SER A 39 16.41 -17.44 -11.30
CA SER A 39 16.80 -18.59 -12.12
C SER A 39 17.20 -18.14 -13.53
N SER A 40 16.31 -17.39 -14.16
CA SER A 40 16.47 -16.86 -15.51
C SER A 40 17.23 -15.53 -15.56
N LYS A 41 17.47 -14.91 -14.40
CA LYS A 41 18.08 -13.57 -14.26
C LYS A 41 17.32 -12.47 -15.00
N LYS A 42 16.01 -12.65 -15.17
CA LYS A 42 15.12 -11.71 -15.86
C LYS A 42 14.36 -10.84 -14.86
N ARG A 43 14.03 -9.63 -15.27
CA ARG A 43 13.26 -8.66 -14.49
C ARG A 43 11.99 -8.29 -15.23
N SER A 44 10.99 -7.85 -14.47
CA SER A 44 9.82 -7.18 -15.04
C SER A 44 10.22 -5.89 -15.75
N ASN A 45 9.44 -5.49 -16.76
CA ASN A 45 9.47 -4.13 -17.30
C ASN A 45 8.42 -3.22 -16.65
N GLU A 46 7.66 -3.74 -15.70
CA GLU A 46 6.59 -3.04 -15.01
C GLU A 46 6.95 -2.80 -13.54
N GLY A 47 6.58 -1.63 -13.04
CA GLY A 47 6.61 -1.30 -11.63
C GLY A 47 5.23 -0.88 -11.14
N SER A 48 4.63 -1.69 -10.27
CA SER A 48 3.40 -1.37 -9.57
C SER A 48 3.66 -0.20 -8.62
N LEU A 49 2.79 0.80 -8.63
CA LEU A 49 2.96 2.01 -7.81
C LEU A 49 2.89 1.67 -6.31
N SER A 50 2.11 0.63 -5.95
CA SER A 50 2.03 0.09 -4.60
C SER A 50 3.35 -0.53 -4.08
N TYR A 51 4.32 -0.81 -4.96
CA TYR A 51 5.61 -1.40 -4.55
C TYR A 51 6.66 -0.33 -4.22
N TYR A 52 6.37 0.94 -4.49
CA TYR A 52 7.23 2.05 -4.09
C TYR A 52 6.97 2.39 -2.64
N ASP A 53 7.48 1.56 -1.72
CA ASP A 53 7.50 1.86 -0.28
C ASP A 53 8.40 3.07 -0.02
N LEU A 54 7.80 4.26 -0.09
CA LEU A 54 8.52 5.53 -0.06
C LEU A 54 9.23 5.77 1.26
N LEU A 55 8.70 5.26 2.38
CA LEU A 55 9.34 5.40 3.67
C LEU A 55 10.62 4.57 3.73
N THR A 56 10.56 3.32 3.27
CA THR A 56 11.71 2.42 3.18
C THR A 56 12.74 2.93 2.18
N LEU A 57 12.32 3.35 0.99
CA LEU A 57 13.20 3.91 -0.04
C LEU A 57 13.93 5.15 0.48
N ARG A 58 13.21 6.10 1.08
CA ARG A 58 13.81 7.29 1.72
C ARG A 58 14.89 6.90 2.73
N TYR A 59 14.60 5.95 3.60
CA TYR A 59 15.53 5.53 4.65
C TYR A 59 16.88 5.04 4.10
N PHE A 60 16.86 4.24 3.03
CA PHE A 60 18.10 3.68 2.49
C PHE A 60 18.80 4.61 1.49
N GLU A 61 18.03 5.34 0.68
CA GLU A 61 18.58 6.13 -0.42
C GLU A 61 19.05 7.52 0.00
N SER A 62 18.60 8.04 1.15
CA SER A 62 19.06 9.33 1.71
C SER A 62 20.52 9.30 2.22
N THR A 63 21.20 8.17 2.10
CA THR A 63 22.60 8.00 2.54
C THR A 63 23.62 8.58 1.55
N SER A 64 23.20 8.97 0.36
CA SER A 64 24.06 9.59 -0.65
C SER A 64 23.29 10.58 -1.54
N LYS A 65 24.00 11.53 -2.17
CA LYS A 65 23.38 12.48 -3.12
C LYS A 65 22.75 11.78 -4.35
N ALA A 66 23.36 10.69 -4.80
CA ALA A 66 22.85 9.92 -5.94
C ALA A 66 21.57 9.17 -5.57
N GLY A 67 21.55 8.52 -4.41
CA GLY A 67 20.36 7.85 -3.88
C GLY A 67 19.22 8.84 -3.64
N GLU A 68 19.48 9.99 -3.03
CA GLU A 68 18.47 11.04 -2.84
C GLU A 68 17.87 11.49 -4.18
N LYS A 69 18.70 11.66 -5.22
CA LYS A 69 18.21 11.99 -6.57
C LYS A 69 17.31 10.90 -7.15
N ASP A 70 17.59 9.64 -6.87
CA ASP A 70 16.78 8.52 -7.35
C ASP A 70 15.46 8.42 -6.57
N TYR A 71 15.48 8.58 -5.25
CA TYR A 71 14.29 8.71 -4.41
C TYR A 71 13.35 9.82 -4.89
N GLN A 72 13.87 11.02 -5.19
CA GLN A 72 13.03 12.13 -5.67
C GLN A 72 12.38 11.82 -7.04
N LYS A 73 13.03 11.06 -7.91
CA LYS A 73 12.41 10.62 -9.17
C LYS A 73 11.34 9.56 -8.93
N GLN A 74 11.55 8.64 -7.99
CA GLN A 74 10.55 7.65 -7.59
C GLN A 74 9.29 8.33 -7.05
N VAL A 75 9.43 9.29 -6.14
CA VAL A 75 8.31 10.10 -5.63
C VAL A 75 7.60 10.80 -6.79
N LYS A 76 8.35 11.44 -7.70
CA LYS A 76 7.78 12.12 -8.87
C LYS A 76 7.03 11.17 -9.81
N LEU A 77 7.51 9.93 -9.99
CA LEU A 77 6.80 8.92 -10.77
C LEU A 77 5.43 8.61 -10.14
N ILE A 78 5.37 8.42 -8.82
CA ILE A 78 4.09 8.20 -8.13
C ILE A 78 3.20 9.43 -8.26
N GLU A 79 3.70 10.62 -7.98
CA GLU A 79 2.92 11.87 -8.07
C GLU A 79 2.32 12.12 -9.47
N ASN A 80 3.08 11.76 -10.53
CA ASN A 80 2.64 11.85 -11.91
C ASN A 80 1.61 10.76 -12.31
N GLY A 81 1.45 9.71 -11.49
CA GLY A 81 0.47 8.65 -11.69
C GLY A 81 -0.94 9.00 -11.20
N TYR A 82 -1.17 10.23 -10.72
CA TYR A 82 -2.45 10.69 -10.21
C TYR A 82 -3.53 10.76 -11.31
N LEU A 83 -4.70 10.18 -11.04
CA LEU A 83 -5.80 10.07 -12.01
C LEU A 83 -6.65 11.33 -12.13
N GLY A 84 -6.50 12.29 -11.21
CA GLY A 84 -7.22 13.57 -11.21
C GLY A 84 -8.26 13.67 -10.09
N ASP A 85 -8.79 14.87 -9.87
CA ASP A 85 -9.60 15.18 -8.69
C ASP A 85 -10.98 14.51 -8.66
N ILE A 86 -11.50 14.08 -9.82
CA ILE A 86 -12.76 13.34 -9.91
C ILE A 86 -12.61 11.93 -9.32
N PHE A 87 -11.47 11.29 -9.56
CA PHE A 87 -11.15 9.99 -9.00
C PHE A 87 -9.72 10.03 -8.47
N PRO A 88 -9.51 10.56 -7.25
CA PRO A 88 -8.21 11.01 -6.75
C PRO A 88 -7.34 9.86 -6.22
N LEU A 89 -7.28 8.78 -6.99
CA LEU A 89 -6.36 7.67 -6.81
C LEU A 89 -5.22 7.76 -7.84
N TYR A 90 -4.42 6.71 -7.91
CA TYR A 90 -3.25 6.62 -8.76
C TYR A 90 -3.36 5.39 -9.66
N TYR A 91 -2.75 5.46 -10.84
CA TYR A 91 -2.61 4.29 -11.70
C TYR A 91 -1.96 3.11 -10.95
N SER A 92 -2.33 1.88 -11.31
CA SER A 92 -1.83 0.69 -10.61
C SER A 92 -0.34 0.44 -10.87
N SER A 93 0.14 0.71 -12.09
CA SER A 93 1.51 0.45 -12.49
C SER A 93 2.02 1.39 -13.59
N TYR A 94 3.34 1.39 -13.76
CA TYR A 94 4.03 2.05 -14.86
C TYR A 94 4.88 1.04 -15.64
N ASN A 95 4.72 1.03 -16.96
CA ASN A 95 5.50 0.20 -17.86
C ASN A 95 6.73 0.97 -18.36
N TRP A 96 7.91 0.50 -17.99
CA TRP A 96 9.18 1.12 -18.33
C TRP A 96 9.62 0.92 -19.78
N SER A 97 9.05 -0.05 -20.49
CA SER A 97 9.29 -0.25 -21.92
C SER A 97 8.49 0.73 -22.77
N THR A 98 7.19 0.89 -22.49
CA THR A 98 6.30 1.79 -23.24
C THR A 98 6.27 3.21 -22.71
N LYS A 99 6.78 3.42 -21.49
CA LYS A 99 6.74 4.70 -20.75
C LYS A 99 5.32 5.21 -20.52
N GLN A 100 4.42 4.29 -20.18
CA GLN A 100 3.01 4.58 -19.97
C GLN A 100 2.54 4.01 -18.63
N TYR A 101 1.62 4.72 -18.00
CA TYR A 101 0.84 4.16 -16.91
C TYR A 101 -0.16 3.13 -17.43
N SER A 102 -0.48 2.14 -16.60
CA SER A 102 -1.49 1.14 -16.93
C SER A 102 -2.87 1.77 -17.12
N ASN A 103 -3.65 1.23 -18.06
CA ASN A 103 -5.06 1.57 -18.24
C ASN A 103 -6.01 0.55 -17.60
N SER A 104 -5.47 -0.37 -16.79
CA SER A 104 -6.25 -1.43 -16.14
C SER A 104 -7.06 -0.90 -14.97
N ASP A 105 -8.17 -1.57 -14.67
CA ASP A 105 -8.93 -1.32 -13.45
C ASP A 105 -8.06 -1.47 -12.20
N LEU A 106 -8.35 -0.65 -11.19
CA LEU A 106 -7.64 -0.64 -9.92
C LEU A 106 -8.17 -1.72 -8.99
N ASN A 107 -7.24 -2.49 -8.41
CA ASN A 107 -7.49 -3.18 -7.14
C ASN A 107 -7.34 -2.15 -6.01
N ILE A 108 -8.39 -1.96 -5.20
CA ILE A 108 -8.37 -0.92 -4.18
C ILE A 108 -7.42 -1.22 -3.03
N SER A 109 -7.13 -2.47 -2.71
CA SER A 109 -6.08 -2.77 -1.73
C SER A 109 -4.73 -2.23 -2.19
N GLU A 110 -4.38 -2.39 -3.47
CA GLU A 110 -3.11 -1.88 -4.02
C GLU A 110 -3.11 -0.35 -4.15
N ALA A 111 -4.23 0.24 -4.58
CA ALA A 111 -4.37 1.69 -4.65
C ALA A 111 -4.22 2.33 -3.26
N LEU A 112 -4.79 1.73 -2.22
CA LEU A 112 -4.65 2.20 -0.84
C LEU A 112 -3.25 2.00 -0.28
N VAL A 113 -2.52 0.95 -0.67
CA VAL A 113 -1.09 0.82 -0.32
C VAL A 113 -0.28 1.97 -0.93
N THR A 114 -0.60 2.39 -2.16
CA THR A 114 0.03 3.58 -2.78
C THR A 114 -0.26 4.85 -1.97
N LEU A 115 -1.51 5.05 -1.55
CA LEU A 115 -1.88 6.18 -0.69
C LEU A 115 -1.20 6.12 0.69
N LEU A 116 -1.07 4.92 1.26
CA LEU A 116 -0.38 4.71 2.52
C LEU A 116 1.08 5.17 2.42
N HIS A 117 1.82 4.72 1.40
CA HIS A 117 3.21 5.15 1.20
C HIS A 117 3.36 6.65 1.00
N LEU A 118 2.44 7.29 0.28
CA LEU A 118 2.40 8.75 0.15
C LEU A 118 2.12 9.44 1.50
N SER A 119 1.21 8.88 2.31
CA SER A 119 0.85 9.43 3.63
C SER A 119 2.01 9.37 4.63
N GLU A 120 2.81 8.30 4.61
CA GLU A 120 3.98 8.07 5.48
C GLU A 120 5.11 9.07 5.25
N VAL A 121 5.14 9.69 4.07
CA VAL A 121 6.12 10.72 3.70
C VAL A 121 5.49 12.11 3.51
N HIS A 122 4.25 12.29 3.99
CA HIS A 122 3.50 13.55 3.94
C HIS A 122 3.32 14.12 2.51
N LYS A 123 3.11 13.23 1.54
CA LYS A 123 2.89 13.54 0.12
C LYS A 123 1.49 13.18 -0.38
N ILE A 124 0.65 12.62 0.47
CA ILE A 124 -0.75 12.34 0.11
C ILE A 124 -1.50 13.65 -0.18
N ARG A 125 -2.34 13.64 -1.22
CA ARG A 125 -3.17 14.78 -1.59
C ARG A 125 -4.39 14.89 -0.66
N SER A 126 -4.81 16.10 -0.34
CA SER A 126 -6.03 16.35 0.43
C SER A 126 -7.27 15.80 -0.28
N THR A 127 -7.35 15.91 -1.60
CA THR A 127 -8.42 15.34 -2.43
C THR A 127 -8.54 13.82 -2.29
N SER A 128 -7.41 13.10 -2.24
CA SER A 128 -7.40 11.66 -1.97
C SER A 128 -7.91 11.34 -0.57
N LEU A 129 -7.55 12.15 0.43
CA LEU A 129 -8.04 11.99 1.80
C LEU A 129 -9.54 12.25 1.89
N ASP A 130 -10.05 13.29 1.23
CA ASP A 130 -11.48 13.62 1.26
C ASP A 130 -12.32 12.56 0.54
N TRP A 131 -11.84 12.04 -0.60
CA TRP A 131 -12.46 10.88 -1.25
C TRP A 131 -12.49 9.67 -0.32
N LEU A 132 -11.40 9.38 0.38
CA LEU A 132 -11.34 8.25 1.32
C LEU A 132 -12.32 8.43 2.48
N LYS A 133 -12.45 9.65 3.04
CA LYS A 133 -13.46 9.97 4.06
C LYS A 133 -14.87 9.67 3.57
N MET A 134 -15.20 10.09 2.35
CA MET A 134 -16.50 9.79 1.74
C MET A 134 -16.73 8.28 1.63
N GLN A 135 -15.74 7.51 1.15
CA GLN A 135 -15.88 6.05 1.07
C GLN A 135 -16.07 5.38 2.44
N ILE A 136 -15.46 5.93 3.50
CA ILE A 136 -15.64 5.45 4.88
C ILE A 136 -17.04 5.79 5.41
N ASP A 137 -17.50 7.02 5.24
CA ASP A 137 -18.81 7.46 5.71
C ASP A 137 -19.94 6.68 5.01
N ASP A 138 -19.81 6.48 3.70
CA ASP A 138 -20.77 5.75 2.87
C ASP A 138 -20.61 4.22 2.97
N GLN A 139 -19.51 3.72 3.56
CA GLN A 139 -19.15 2.29 3.62
C GLN A 139 -19.11 1.63 2.24
N HIS A 140 -18.58 2.36 1.27
CA HIS A 140 -18.53 2.00 -0.14
C HIS A 140 -17.11 1.79 -0.65
N LEU A 141 -16.16 1.44 0.22
CA LEU A 141 -14.78 1.17 -0.16
C LEU A 141 -14.66 -0.20 -0.87
N TYR A 142 -15.16 -0.23 -2.11
CA TYR A 142 -15.30 -1.41 -2.95
C TYR A 142 -13.96 -1.95 -3.45
N ASN A 143 -13.94 -3.20 -3.92
CA ASN A 143 -12.70 -3.90 -4.27
C ASN A 143 -12.09 -3.43 -5.59
N ARG A 144 -12.91 -3.01 -6.57
CA ARG A 144 -12.42 -2.60 -7.90
C ARG A 144 -13.16 -1.41 -8.50
N TYR A 145 -12.39 -0.53 -9.13
CA TYR A 145 -12.87 0.62 -9.87
C TYR A 145 -12.09 0.73 -11.19
N SER A 146 -12.73 1.24 -12.24
CA SER A 146 -12.01 1.65 -13.44
C SER A 146 -11.15 2.87 -13.16
N ILE A 147 -10.23 3.18 -14.08
CA ILE A 147 -9.43 4.42 -14.02
C ILE A 147 -10.27 5.70 -14.11
N SER A 148 -11.54 5.60 -14.52
CA SER A 148 -12.51 6.71 -14.55
C SER A 148 -13.38 6.78 -13.29
N GLY A 149 -13.16 5.91 -12.30
CA GLY A 149 -13.90 5.89 -11.03
C GLY A 149 -15.22 5.11 -11.07
N VAL A 150 -15.48 4.33 -12.11
CA VAL A 150 -16.69 3.48 -12.18
C VAL A 150 -16.45 2.19 -11.40
N VAL A 151 -17.33 1.87 -10.46
CA VAL A 151 -17.26 0.62 -9.67
C VAL A 151 -17.38 -0.60 -10.58
N GLN A 152 -16.40 -1.50 -10.50
CA GLN A 152 -16.36 -2.75 -11.27
C GLN A 152 -16.66 -3.98 -10.40
N ASP A 153 -16.36 -3.91 -9.10
CA ASP A 153 -16.68 -4.98 -8.14
C ASP A 153 -17.13 -4.34 -6.83
N ARG A 154 -18.39 -4.58 -6.44
CA ARG A 154 -19.01 -4.05 -5.21
C ARG A 154 -18.70 -4.85 -3.96
N ASN A 155 -17.94 -5.95 -4.07
CA ASN A 155 -17.41 -6.63 -2.89
C ASN A 155 -16.45 -5.70 -2.14
N GLN A 156 -16.23 -5.99 -0.87
CA GLN A 156 -15.37 -5.19 0.01
C GLN A 156 -14.39 -6.08 0.76
N SER A 157 -13.31 -5.48 1.24
CA SER A 157 -12.29 -6.17 2.02
C SER A 157 -12.02 -5.42 3.32
N ALA A 158 -11.95 -6.16 4.43
CA ALA A 158 -11.53 -5.60 5.73
C ALA A 158 -10.12 -4.98 5.65
N ALA A 159 -9.23 -5.51 4.80
CA ALA A 159 -7.92 -4.92 4.56
C ALA A 159 -8.00 -3.48 4.00
N ASN A 160 -8.99 -3.17 3.15
CA ASN A 160 -9.14 -1.82 2.61
C ASN A 160 -9.45 -0.83 3.73
N TYR A 161 -10.33 -1.21 4.66
CA TYR A 161 -10.64 -0.39 5.82
C TYR A 161 -9.47 -0.28 6.81
N ALA A 162 -8.70 -1.35 7.00
CA ALA A 162 -7.48 -1.31 7.82
C ALA A 162 -6.41 -0.37 7.22
N LEU A 163 -6.19 -0.43 5.89
CA LEU A 163 -5.29 0.50 5.19
C LEU A 163 -5.78 1.94 5.29
N ALA A 164 -7.09 2.17 5.17
CA ALA A 164 -7.67 3.49 5.35
C ALA A 164 -7.40 4.04 6.76
N ALA A 165 -7.53 3.20 7.80
CA ALA A 165 -7.18 3.59 9.16
C ALA A 165 -5.71 4.02 9.27
N MET A 166 -4.77 3.22 8.75
CA MET A 166 -3.33 3.53 8.76
C MET A 166 -3.02 4.86 8.06
N ILE A 167 -3.69 5.14 6.92
CA ILE A 167 -3.59 6.42 6.21
C ILE A 167 -4.06 7.57 7.11
N PHE A 168 -5.23 7.45 7.75
CA PHE A 168 -5.75 8.49 8.64
C PHE A 168 -4.88 8.71 9.89
N ALA A 169 -4.29 7.64 10.44
CA ALA A 169 -3.35 7.73 11.55
C ALA A 169 -2.13 8.58 11.17
N ASN A 170 -1.52 8.35 10.00
CA ASN A 170 -0.41 9.17 9.49
C ASN A 170 -0.76 10.65 9.30
N GLN A 171 -2.06 10.97 9.13
CA GLN A 171 -2.55 12.35 9.01
C GLN A 171 -3.09 12.91 10.34
N ASN A 172 -2.90 12.21 11.46
CA ASN A 172 -3.45 12.56 12.77
C ASN A 172 -4.98 12.73 12.80
N ASN A 173 -5.70 12.07 11.87
CA ASN A 173 -7.15 12.14 11.77
C ASN A 173 -7.81 11.02 12.60
N GLN A 174 -7.87 11.25 13.91
CA GLN A 174 -8.33 10.25 14.89
C GLN A 174 -9.79 9.81 14.69
N ASP A 175 -10.66 10.69 14.20
CA ASP A 175 -12.07 10.37 14.01
C ASP A 175 -12.26 9.35 12.88
N TYR A 176 -11.64 9.61 11.72
CA TYR A 176 -11.73 8.68 10.59
C TYR A 176 -10.88 7.42 10.78
N TYR A 177 -9.76 7.52 11.50
CA TYR A 177 -9.02 6.34 11.96
C TYR A 177 -9.93 5.37 12.72
N LYS A 178 -10.62 5.84 13.76
CA LYS A 178 -11.52 4.99 14.57
C LYS A 178 -12.69 4.43 13.75
N LYS A 179 -13.30 5.25 12.88
CA LYS A 179 -14.36 4.80 11.96
C LYS A 179 -13.87 3.64 11.08
N ALA A 180 -12.71 3.80 10.46
CA ALA A 180 -12.13 2.79 9.58
C ALA A 180 -11.75 1.49 10.31
N ILE A 181 -11.14 1.57 11.51
CA ILE A 181 -10.88 0.39 12.36
C ILE A 181 -12.18 -0.36 12.67
N ASN A 182 -13.23 0.35 13.07
CA ASN A 182 -14.52 -0.27 13.38
C ASN A 182 -15.12 -0.97 12.15
N LEU A 183 -14.96 -0.40 10.95
CA LEU A 183 -15.39 -1.04 9.71
C LEU A 183 -14.57 -2.30 9.38
N ALA A 184 -13.25 -2.27 9.55
CA ALA A 184 -12.39 -3.44 9.34
C ALA A 184 -12.78 -4.61 10.26
N LEU A 185 -13.10 -4.30 11.52
CA LEU A 185 -13.49 -5.30 12.54
C LEU A 185 -14.91 -5.84 12.36
N LYS A 186 -15.74 -5.30 11.46
CA LYS A 186 -17.10 -5.84 11.21
C LYS A 186 -17.06 -7.29 10.72
N SER A 187 -16.01 -7.67 9.99
CA SER A 187 -15.81 -9.03 9.48
C SER A 187 -15.17 -9.97 10.49
N GLN A 188 -14.98 -9.55 11.75
CA GLN A 188 -14.48 -10.43 12.80
C GLN A 188 -15.52 -11.48 13.17
N VAL A 189 -15.11 -12.76 13.10
CA VAL A 189 -15.95 -13.88 13.51
C VAL A 189 -16.03 -13.93 15.03
N LYS A 190 -17.23 -13.69 15.56
CA LYS A 190 -17.51 -13.65 17.01
C LYS A 190 -18.14 -14.92 17.56
N ASP A 191 -18.49 -15.87 16.70
CA ASP A 191 -19.01 -17.17 17.13
C ASP A 191 -17.88 -18.02 17.72
N LYS A 192 -17.95 -18.27 19.04
CA LYS A 192 -16.97 -19.06 19.79
C LYS A 192 -16.89 -20.53 19.36
N ASN A 193 -17.92 -21.03 18.69
CA ASN A 193 -17.95 -22.41 18.17
C ASN A 193 -17.35 -22.52 16.76
N SER A 194 -17.06 -21.40 16.11
CA SER A 194 -16.44 -21.40 14.79
C SER A 194 -14.97 -21.82 14.86
N LYS A 195 -14.51 -22.58 13.87
CA LYS A 195 -13.09 -22.93 13.71
C LYS A 195 -12.19 -21.71 13.47
N ILE A 196 -12.79 -20.61 13.01
CA ILE A 196 -12.10 -19.35 12.73
C ILE A 196 -12.52 -18.24 13.70
N TYR A 197 -12.95 -18.60 14.92
CA TYR A 197 -13.27 -17.63 15.97
C TYR A 197 -12.13 -16.61 16.16
N GLY A 198 -12.48 -15.32 16.15
CA GLY A 198 -11.54 -14.21 16.27
C GLY A 198 -10.89 -13.75 14.96
N ALA A 199 -10.93 -14.57 13.91
CA ALA A 199 -10.39 -14.21 12.59
C ALA A 199 -11.27 -13.19 11.87
N ILE A 200 -10.67 -12.46 10.94
CA ILE A 200 -11.35 -11.70 9.90
C ILE A 200 -11.62 -12.64 8.72
N GLY A 201 -12.89 -13.02 8.51
CA GLY A 201 -13.23 -14.06 7.53
C GLY A 201 -14.73 -14.26 7.32
N ASP A 202 -15.06 -15.22 6.45
CA ASP A 202 -16.44 -15.63 6.18
C ASP A 202 -16.79 -16.84 7.03
N LEU A 203 -17.77 -16.67 7.93
CA LEU A 203 -18.24 -17.73 8.82
C LEU A 203 -18.88 -18.92 8.06
N LYS A 204 -19.49 -18.68 6.89
CA LYS A 204 -20.19 -19.72 6.13
C LYS A 204 -19.21 -20.67 5.46
N THR A 205 -18.14 -20.15 4.87
CA THR A 205 -17.13 -20.96 4.18
C THR A 205 -15.96 -21.33 5.08
N ASN A 206 -15.80 -20.66 6.22
CA ASN A 206 -14.59 -20.66 7.05
C ASN A 206 -13.34 -20.15 6.34
N ASP A 207 -13.51 -19.32 5.29
CA ASP A 207 -12.39 -18.70 4.60
C ASP A 207 -11.87 -17.49 5.39
N ALA A 208 -10.56 -17.45 5.56
CA ALA A 208 -9.85 -16.33 6.16
C ALA A 208 -8.54 -16.07 5.39
N TYR A 209 -8.37 -14.84 4.92
CA TYR A 209 -7.17 -14.44 4.20
C TYR A 209 -6.17 -13.78 5.15
N SER A 210 -4.92 -14.24 5.11
CA SER A 210 -3.85 -13.72 5.98
C SER A 210 -3.65 -12.22 5.83
N PHE A 211 -3.75 -11.68 4.61
CA PHE A 211 -3.64 -10.24 4.35
C PHE A 211 -4.68 -9.43 5.14
N ASN A 212 -5.96 -9.84 5.12
CA ASN A 212 -7.02 -9.17 5.86
C ASN A 212 -6.80 -9.25 7.38
N ASN A 213 -6.39 -10.42 7.86
CA ASN A 213 -6.15 -10.65 9.28
C ASN A 213 -4.96 -9.83 9.79
N LEU A 214 -3.82 -9.87 9.08
CA LEU A 214 -2.61 -9.15 9.44
C LEU A 214 -2.80 -7.63 9.40
N LEU A 215 -3.42 -7.10 8.34
CA LEU A 215 -3.67 -5.66 8.26
C LEU A 215 -4.61 -5.17 9.35
N THR A 216 -5.68 -5.92 9.63
CA THR A 216 -6.61 -5.56 10.72
C THR A 216 -5.95 -5.68 12.10
N LEU A 217 -4.95 -6.54 12.25
CA LEU A 217 -4.16 -6.67 13.48
C LEU A 217 -3.18 -5.51 13.68
N ILE A 218 -2.50 -5.06 12.62
CA ILE A 218 -1.48 -3.99 12.74
C ILE A 218 -2.07 -2.58 12.71
N ALA A 219 -3.23 -2.37 12.07
CA ALA A 219 -3.81 -1.04 11.95
C ALA A 219 -4.12 -0.36 13.30
N PRO A 220 -4.55 -1.08 14.35
CA PRO A 220 -4.64 -0.53 15.71
C PRO A 220 -3.32 -0.06 16.34
N GLU A 221 -2.17 -0.49 15.81
CA GLU A 221 -0.83 -0.12 16.30
C GLU A 221 -0.20 1.08 15.56
N TYR A 222 -0.87 1.59 14.52
CA TYR A 222 -0.45 2.77 13.74
C TYR A 222 -0.71 4.08 14.49
#